data_AF-A0A662FA24-F1
#
_entry.id   AF-A0A662FA24-F1
#
_cell.length_a   1.000
_cell.length_b   1.000
_cell.length_c   1.000
_cell.angle_alpha   90.00
_cell.angle_beta   90.00
_cell.angle_gamma   90.00
#
_symmetry.space_group_name_H-M   'P 1'
#
loop_
_entity.id
_entity.type
_entity.pdbx_description
1 polymer ?
#
loop_
_entity_poly.entity_id
_entity_poly.type
_entity_poly.pdbx_seq_one_letter_code
_entity_poly.pdbx_strand_id
1 'polypeptide(L)'
;MYKEGETLVLDNTLYVTLVFAKPVTLYEYTPFEGKKPVKMFKVRFKVENKGNKEESFLDPEMNTVLIDDLGNQYEPEVFLMAEDPDQKSFGSSSIFPGVKKYGDVYFETIDPKAKKIRVILKEDVFGTYTEEEIKGFMESDAFEWVVDLESKK
;
A
#
# COMPACT_ATOMS: atom_id res chain seq x y z
N MET A 1 8.09 -12.43 5.31
CA MET A 1 7.79 -11.16 5.99
C MET A 1 8.99 -10.23 5.88
N TYR A 2 8.79 -9.07 5.27
CA TYR A 2 9.79 -8.05 4.98
C TYR A 2 9.64 -6.86 5.94
N LYS A 3 10.64 -6.00 6.05
CA LYS A 3 10.57 -4.70 6.75
C LYS A 3 10.43 -3.57 5.76
N GLU A 4 9.91 -2.42 6.20
CA GLU A 4 9.91 -1.19 5.41
C GLU A 4 11.31 -0.95 4.78
N GLY A 5 11.34 -0.67 3.47
CA GLY A 5 12.56 -0.48 2.68
C GLY A 5 13.17 -1.78 2.12
N GLU A 6 12.79 -2.96 2.62
CA GLU A 6 13.25 -4.22 2.06
C GLU A 6 12.54 -4.55 0.75
N THR A 7 13.28 -5.19 -0.15
CA THR A 7 12.81 -5.53 -1.49
C THR A 7 12.51 -7.01 -1.59
N LEU A 8 11.30 -7.31 -2.00
CA LEU A 8 10.85 -8.62 -2.45
C LEU A 8 11.17 -8.77 -3.94
N VAL A 9 11.61 -9.95 -4.35
CA VAL A 9 11.88 -10.28 -5.75
C VAL A 9 10.87 -11.32 -6.20
N LEU A 10 10.09 -11.00 -7.23
CA LEU A 10 9.11 -11.87 -7.87
C LEU A 10 9.65 -12.35 -9.21
N ASP A 11 9.52 -13.66 -9.46
CA ASP A 11 9.94 -14.33 -10.70
C ASP A 11 11.37 -14.03 -11.16
N ASN A 12 12.24 -13.63 -10.21
CA ASN A 12 13.60 -13.13 -10.44
C ASN A 12 13.70 -11.87 -11.34
N THR A 13 12.59 -11.24 -11.71
CA THR A 13 12.55 -10.09 -12.64
C THR A 13 11.98 -8.84 -12.00
N LEU A 14 10.94 -8.95 -11.16
CA LEU A 14 10.27 -7.82 -10.53
C LEU A 14 10.75 -7.59 -9.10
N TYR A 15 11.18 -6.37 -8.81
CA TYR A 15 11.69 -5.94 -7.52
C TYR A 15 10.68 -5.00 -6.88
N VAL A 16 9.96 -5.50 -5.88
CA VAL A 16 8.88 -4.78 -5.18
C VAL A 16 9.41 -4.31 -3.82
N THR A 17 9.34 -3.00 -3.58
CA THR A 17 9.76 -2.39 -2.31
C THR A 17 8.60 -1.61 -1.70
N LEU A 18 8.29 -1.87 -0.43
CA LEU A 18 7.55 -0.91 0.39
C LEU A 18 8.49 0.25 0.74
N VAL A 19 8.32 1.40 0.09
CA VAL A 19 9.19 2.57 0.26
C VAL A 19 8.97 3.23 1.62
N PHE A 20 7.71 3.44 1.98
CA PHE A 20 7.31 3.92 3.31
C PHE A 20 5.84 3.59 3.57
N ALA A 21 5.49 3.55 4.86
CA ALA A 21 4.11 3.67 5.34
C ALA A 21 4.05 4.70 6.48
N LYS A 22 3.23 5.75 6.34
CA LYS A 22 3.19 6.85 7.32
C LYS A 22 1.86 7.62 7.29
N PRO A 23 1.50 8.30 8.39
CA PRO A 23 0.41 9.28 8.37
C PRO A 23 0.75 10.45 7.45
N VAL A 24 -0.27 10.98 6.79
CA VAL A 24 -0.21 12.18 5.93
C VAL A 24 -1.42 13.07 6.19
N THR A 25 -1.28 14.35 5.86
CA THR A 25 -2.41 15.29 5.81
C THR A 25 -2.60 15.69 4.37
N LEU A 26 -3.76 15.34 3.81
CA LEU A 26 -4.20 15.75 2.48
C LEU A 26 -5.21 16.89 2.58
N TYR A 27 -5.58 17.48 1.45
CA TYR A 27 -6.58 18.55 1.40
C TYR A 27 -7.72 18.16 0.48
N GLU A 28 -8.90 17.96 1.06
CA GLU A 28 -10.12 17.74 0.31
C GLU A 28 -10.76 19.07 -0.07
N TYR A 29 -11.22 19.19 -1.32
CA TYR A 29 -11.98 20.35 -1.76
C TYR A 29 -13.48 20.06 -1.68
N THR A 30 -14.17 20.81 -0.83
CA THR A 30 -15.64 20.81 -0.80
C THR A 30 -16.16 22.09 -1.46
N PRO A 31 -17.17 22.01 -2.36
CA PRO A 31 -17.69 23.19 -3.07
C PRO A 31 -18.18 24.32 -2.16
N PHE A 32 -18.57 24.00 -0.91
CA PHE A 32 -19.18 24.95 0.01
C PHE A 32 -18.29 25.35 1.18
N GLU A 33 -17.30 24.55 1.56
CA GLU A 33 -16.50 24.79 2.77
C GLU A 33 -15.00 24.98 2.47
N GLY A 34 -14.62 24.96 1.19
CA GLY A 34 -13.23 25.17 0.75
C GLY A 34 -12.33 23.97 1.02
N LYS A 35 -11.01 24.22 1.09
CA LYS A 35 -10.00 23.19 1.36
C LYS A 35 -10.02 22.80 2.84
N LYS A 36 -10.30 21.53 3.13
CA LYS A 36 -10.25 20.98 4.49
C LYS A 36 -9.12 19.96 4.63
N PRO A 37 -8.33 20.01 5.72
CA PRO A 37 -7.31 19.01 5.96
C PRO A 37 -7.96 17.68 6.36
N VAL A 38 -7.57 16.61 5.68
CA VAL A 38 -7.98 15.23 5.98
C VAL A 38 -6.73 14.45 6.39
N LYS A 39 -6.77 13.81 7.55
CA LYS A 39 -5.69 12.93 8.00
C LYS A 39 -5.92 11.55 7.39
N MET A 40 -4.88 10.97 6.82
CA MET A 40 -4.90 9.64 6.22
C MET A 40 -3.63 8.89 6.56
N PHE A 41 -3.60 7.60 6.24
CA PHE A 41 -2.39 6.81 6.25
C PHE A 41 -2.00 6.47 4.81
N LYS A 42 -0.75 6.76 4.44
CA LYS A 42 -0.23 6.58 3.08
C LYS A 42 0.83 5.51 3.04
N VAL A 43 0.69 4.61 2.08
CA VAL A 43 1.65 3.57 1.74
C VAL A 43 2.18 3.84 0.34
N ARG A 44 3.50 3.78 0.15
CA ARG A 44 4.13 3.91 -1.17
C ARG A 44 4.88 2.64 -1.54
N PHE A 45 4.48 2.04 -2.66
CA PHE A 45 5.22 0.98 -3.30
C PHE A 45 6.12 1.51 -4.41
N LYS A 46 7.22 0.82 -4.64
CA LYS A 46 8.05 0.95 -5.84
C LYS A 46 8.22 -0.42 -6.45
N VAL A 47 8.01 -0.52 -7.76
CA VAL A 47 8.23 -1.75 -8.52
C VAL A 47 9.21 -1.46 -9.63
N GLU A 48 10.25 -2.29 -9.74
CA GLU A 48 11.28 -2.19 -10.76
C GLU A 48 11.39 -3.51 -11.52
N ASN A 49 11.29 -3.46 -12.85
CA ASN A 49 11.54 -4.63 -13.69
C ASN A 49 13.03 -4.66 -14.08
N LYS A 50 13.78 -5.63 -13.55
CA LYS A 50 15.19 -5.89 -13.90
C LYS A 50 15.36 -7.06 -14.87
N GLY A 51 14.26 -7.66 -15.33
CA GLY A 51 14.25 -8.64 -16.39
C GLY A 51 14.49 -8.02 -17.77
N ASN A 52 14.32 -8.85 -18.81
CA ASN A 52 14.51 -8.48 -20.22
C ASN A 52 13.20 -8.50 -21.03
N LYS A 53 12.05 -8.74 -20.38
CA LYS A 53 10.72 -8.75 -20.98
C LYS A 53 9.78 -7.86 -20.17
N GLU A 54 8.71 -7.42 -20.82
CA GLU A 54 7.59 -6.79 -20.13
C GLU A 54 6.93 -7.78 -19.17
N GLU A 55 6.62 -7.31 -17.97
CA GLU A 55 5.92 -8.07 -16.93
C GLU A 55 4.64 -7.34 -16.56
N SER A 56 3.62 -8.08 -16.13
CA SER A 56 2.43 -7.50 -15.51
C SER A 56 2.60 -7.50 -14.00
N PHE A 57 2.14 -6.44 -13.34
CA PHE A 57 2.07 -6.35 -11.90
C PHE A 57 0.71 -5.82 -11.46
N LEU A 58 0.21 -6.37 -10.35
CA LEU A 58 -1.04 -5.97 -9.73
C LEU A 58 -1.03 -4.48 -9.34
N ASP A 59 -2.18 -3.83 -9.44
CA ASP A 59 -2.33 -2.44 -9.01
C ASP A 59 -2.41 -2.38 -7.47
N PRO A 60 -1.44 -1.75 -6.78
CA PRO A 60 -1.46 -1.70 -5.32
C PRO A 60 -2.71 -1.04 -4.75
N GLU A 61 -3.34 -0.09 -5.46
CA GLU A 61 -4.55 0.60 -4.98
C GLU A 61 -5.73 -0.36 -4.79
N MET A 62 -5.77 -1.47 -5.54
CA MET A 62 -6.86 -2.45 -5.53
C MET A 62 -6.50 -3.76 -4.81
N ASN A 63 -5.27 -3.89 -4.33
CA ASN A 63 -4.69 -5.17 -3.93
C ASN A 63 -3.91 -5.09 -2.61
N THR A 64 -4.06 -4.00 -1.86
CA THR A 64 -3.37 -3.80 -0.58
C THR A 64 -4.37 -3.78 0.57
N VAL A 65 -4.09 -4.49 1.67
CA VAL A 65 -4.82 -4.34 2.95
C VAL A 65 -3.83 -4.11 4.07
N LEU A 66 -4.23 -3.30 5.05
CA LEU A 66 -3.46 -3.12 6.27
C LEU A 66 -4.11 -3.82 7.44
N ILE A 67 -3.29 -4.43 8.29
CA ILE A 67 -3.74 -5.04 9.54
C ILE A 67 -2.83 -4.58 10.67
N ASP A 68 -3.40 -3.91 11.67
CA ASP A 68 -2.63 -3.48 12.84
C ASP A 68 -2.39 -4.62 13.83
N ASP A 69 -1.59 -4.35 14.88
CA ASP A 69 -1.30 -5.31 15.95
C ASP A 69 -2.43 -5.47 16.98
N LEU A 70 -3.52 -4.73 16.84
CA LEU A 70 -4.75 -4.86 17.61
C LEU A 70 -5.80 -5.73 16.89
N GLY A 71 -5.56 -6.06 15.62
CA GLY A 71 -6.44 -6.86 14.78
C GLY A 71 -7.41 -6.03 13.92
N ASN A 72 -7.30 -4.70 13.92
CA ASN A 72 -8.08 -3.85 13.04
C ASN A 72 -7.57 -3.98 11.60
N GLN A 73 -8.51 -3.99 10.65
CA GLN A 73 -8.23 -4.07 9.23
C GLN A 73 -8.63 -2.76 8.55
N TYR A 74 -7.82 -2.34 7.58
CA TYR A 74 -8.01 -1.11 6.84
C TYR A 74 -7.94 -1.40 5.34
N GLU A 75 -9.00 -1.02 4.63
CA GLU A 75 -9.11 -1.16 3.18
C GLU A 75 -8.65 0.12 2.47
N PRO A 76 -8.14 0.02 1.23
CA PRO A 76 -7.78 1.19 0.44
C PRO A 76 -8.97 2.12 0.23
N GLU A 77 -8.77 3.39 0.48
CA GLU A 77 -9.74 4.41 0.11
C GLU A 77 -9.43 4.95 -1.28
N VAL A 78 -10.39 4.81 -2.21
CA VAL A 78 -10.34 5.46 -3.52
C VAL A 78 -10.72 6.93 -3.35
N PHE A 79 -9.75 7.74 -2.93
CA PHE A 79 -9.97 9.15 -2.60
C PHE A 79 -9.90 10.03 -3.87
N LEU A 80 -11.07 10.31 -4.47
CA LEU A 80 -11.17 11.06 -5.74
C LEU A 80 -11.08 12.58 -5.59
N MET A 81 -11.01 13.13 -4.37
CA MET A 81 -11.20 14.58 -4.12
C MET A 81 -10.13 15.27 -3.25
N ALA A 82 -9.07 14.55 -2.86
CA ALA A 82 -7.97 15.14 -2.10
C ALA A 82 -6.77 15.45 -3.00
N GLU A 83 -6.25 16.67 -2.92
CA GLU A 83 -5.02 17.04 -3.61
C GLU A 83 -3.80 16.53 -2.83
N ASP A 84 -3.10 15.53 -3.38
CA ASP A 84 -1.72 15.22 -3.02
C ASP A 84 -0.81 15.56 -4.22
N PRO A 85 -0.06 16.69 -4.19
CA PRO A 85 0.80 17.08 -5.31
C PRO A 85 1.95 16.10 -5.55
N ASP A 86 2.27 15.25 -4.57
CA ASP A 86 3.30 14.22 -4.64
C ASP A 86 2.71 12.82 -4.93
N GLN A 87 1.42 12.74 -5.26
CA GLN A 87 0.76 11.47 -5.59
C GLN A 87 1.48 10.78 -6.75
N LYS A 88 1.73 9.49 -6.57
CA LYS A 88 2.18 8.57 -7.60
C LYS A 88 1.09 7.55 -7.83
N SER A 89 0.43 7.63 -8.97
CA SER A 89 -0.40 6.53 -9.45
C SER A 89 0.48 5.48 -10.11
N PHE A 90 0.20 4.22 -9.83
CA PHE A 90 0.86 3.12 -10.52
C PHE A 90 0.52 3.11 -12.02
N GLY A 91 -0.65 3.62 -12.38
CA GLY A 91 -1.15 3.70 -13.75
C GLY A 91 -1.48 2.32 -14.31
N SER A 92 -0.75 1.89 -15.34
CA SER A 92 -0.94 0.56 -15.96
C SER A 92 -0.23 -0.55 -15.18
N SER A 93 -0.78 -1.76 -15.20
CA SER A 93 -0.16 -2.98 -14.67
C SER A 93 1.13 -3.40 -15.40
N SER A 94 1.32 -3.00 -16.66
CA SER A 94 2.51 -3.35 -17.45
C SER A 94 3.78 -2.62 -16.98
N ILE A 95 4.86 -3.35 -16.75
CA ILE A 95 6.18 -2.81 -16.38
C ILE A 95 7.22 -3.29 -17.40
N PHE A 96 7.69 -2.38 -18.25
CA PHE A 96 8.73 -2.66 -19.23
C PHE A 96 10.11 -2.85 -18.57
N PRO A 97 11.05 -3.57 -19.23
CA PRO A 97 12.43 -3.73 -18.77
C PRO A 97 13.11 -2.41 -18.39
N GLY A 98 13.73 -2.38 -17.21
CA GLY A 98 14.45 -1.21 -16.68
C GLY A 98 13.56 -0.10 -16.11
N VAL A 99 12.23 -0.21 -16.21
CA VAL A 99 11.30 0.81 -15.71
C VAL A 99 11.08 0.65 -14.21
N LYS A 100 10.99 1.80 -13.53
CA LYS A 100 10.57 1.94 -12.14
C LYS A 100 9.22 2.63 -12.09
N LYS A 101 8.24 2.00 -11.45
CA LYS A 101 6.94 2.59 -11.15
C LYS A 101 6.77 2.78 -9.65
N TYR A 102 5.93 3.75 -9.30
CA TYR A 102 5.56 4.06 -7.92
C TYR A 102 4.04 4.10 -7.83
N GLY A 103 3.48 3.53 -6.76
CA GLY A 103 2.06 3.53 -6.48
C GLY A 103 1.83 3.94 -5.03
N ASP A 104 0.98 4.93 -4.84
CA ASP A 104 0.51 5.40 -3.55
C ASP A 104 -0.85 4.80 -3.25
N VAL A 105 -1.01 4.24 -2.06
CA VAL A 105 -2.29 3.73 -1.56
C VAL A 105 -2.62 4.47 -0.29
N TYR A 106 -3.87 4.94 -0.18
CA TYR A 106 -4.35 5.69 0.95
C TYR A 106 -5.37 4.88 1.74
N PHE A 107 -5.34 5.06 3.05
CA PHE A 107 -6.20 4.40 4.01
C PHE A 107 -6.70 5.44 5.01
N GLU A 108 -7.78 5.13 5.70
CA GLU A 108 -8.14 5.88 6.91
C GLU A 108 -7.00 5.89 7.94
N THR A 109 -7.12 6.75 8.95
CA THR A 109 -6.11 6.82 10.01
C THR A 109 -6.10 5.53 10.84
N ILE A 110 -4.90 4.97 11.01
CA ILE A 110 -4.68 3.80 11.87
C ILE A 110 -4.94 4.16 13.34
N ASP A 111 -5.42 3.18 14.12
CA ASP A 111 -5.65 3.35 15.56
C ASP A 111 -4.38 3.89 16.25
N PRO A 112 -4.46 5.02 16.98
CA PRO A 112 -3.30 5.63 17.61
C PRO A 112 -2.63 4.75 18.68
N LYS A 113 -3.30 3.70 19.17
CA LYS A 113 -2.74 2.71 20.10
C LYS A 113 -1.95 1.60 19.39
N ALA A 114 -2.18 1.39 18.09
CA ALA A 114 -1.42 0.43 17.31
C ALA A 114 0.07 0.79 17.33
N LYS A 115 0.92 -0.23 17.45
CA LYS A 115 2.39 -0.07 17.44
C LYS A 115 3.00 -0.57 16.16
N LYS A 116 2.32 -1.50 15.49
CA LYS A 116 2.79 -2.09 14.24
C LYS A 116 1.65 -2.20 13.27
N ILE A 117 2.01 -2.17 12.00
CA ILE A 117 1.07 -2.49 10.93
C ILE A 117 1.71 -3.46 9.96
N ARG A 118 0.91 -4.43 9.53
CA ARG A 118 1.22 -5.32 8.43
C ARG A 118 0.63 -4.72 7.17
N VAL A 119 1.48 -4.54 6.17
CA VAL A 119 1.09 -4.14 4.82
C VAL A 119 1.09 -5.41 3.98
N ILE A 120 -0.10 -5.82 3.53
CA ILE A 120 -0.30 -7.05 2.77
C ILE A 120 -0.69 -6.67 1.35
N LEU A 121 0.04 -7.20 0.37
CA LEU A 121 -0.19 -7.01 -1.06
C LEU A 121 -0.47 -8.38 -1.71
N LYS A 122 -1.63 -8.58 -2.34
CA LYS A 122 -2.04 -9.86 -2.92
C LYS A 122 -3.02 -9.65 -4.09
N GLU A 123 -3.08 -10.57 -5.05
CA GLU A 123 -4.14 -10.58 -6.06
C GLU A 123 -5.53 -10.82 -5.40
N ASP A 124 -6.52 -10.02 -5.79
CA ASP A 124 -7.94 -10.08 -5.39
C ASP A 124 -8.24 -9.73 -3.92
N VAL A 125 -7.62 -8.66 -3.41
CA VAL A 125 -7.93 -8.15 -2.07
C VAL A 125 -9.13 -7.20 -2.10
N PHE A 126 -10.34 -7.72 -2.30
CA PHE A 126 -11.60 -6.99 -2.04
C PHE A 126 -12.45 -7.66 -0.96
N GLY A 127 -12.76 -6.90 0.11
CA GLY A 127 -13.69 -7.26 1.19
C GLY A 127 -13.05 -7.46 2.56
N THR A 128 -13.90 -7.67 3.58
CA THR A 128 -13.46 -7.91 4.96
C THR A 128 -13.04 -9.37 5.16
N TYR A 129 -11.84 -9.62 5.68
CA TYR A 129 -11.31 -10.97 5.87
C TYR A 129 -11.40 -11.44 7.32
N THR A 130 -11.69 -12.72 7.51
CA THR A 130 -11.55 -13.39 8.82
C THR A 130 -10.07 -13.65 9.15
N GLU A 131 -9.74 -13.83 10.43
CA GLU A 131 -8.38 -14.22 10.83
C GLU A 131 -7.90 -15.54 10.19
N GLU A 132 -8.83 -16.44 9.89
CA GLU A 132 -8.56 -17.71 9.22
C GLU A 132 -8.26 -17.51 7.73
N GLU A 133 -8.96 -16.60 7.05
CA GLU A 133 -8.63 -16.20 5.68
C GLU A 133 -7.29 -15.46 5.63
N ILE A 134 -7.00 -14.59 6.61
CA ILE A 134 -5.70 -13.93 6.77
C ILE A 134 -4.58 -14.96 7.00
N LYS A 135 -4.84 -16.01 7.79
CA LYS A 135 -3.90 -17.13 7.93
C LYS A 135 -3.71 -17.89 6.62
N GLY A 136 -4.79 -18.14 5.89
CA GLY A 136 -4.73 -18.67 4.53
C GLY A 136 -3.95 -17.77 3.57
N PHE A 137 -3.95 -16.44 3.77
CA PHE A 137 -3.13 -15.52 2.99
C PHE A 137 -1.65 -15.71 3.26
N MET A 138 -1.28 -15.92 4.52
CA MET A 138 0.10 -16.25 4.91
C MET A 138 0.57 -17.61 4.35
N GLU A 139 -0.35 -18.45 3.87
CA GLU A 139 -0.08 -19.73 3.19
C GLU A 139 -0.17 -19.63 1.65
N SER A 140 -0.55 -18.47 1.09
CA SER A 140 -0.66 -18.19 -0.35
C SER A 140 0.36 -17.14 -0.80
N ASP A 141 0.41 -16.80 -2.11
CA ASP A 141 1.30 -15.79 -2.72
C ASP A 141 1.01 -14.33 -2.28
N ALA A 142 0.81 -14.09 -0.99
CA ALA A 142 0.66 -12.77 -0.40
C ALA A 142 2.02 -12.21 0.02
N PHE A 143 2.24 -10.93 -0.25
CA PHE A 143 3.47 -10.24 0.08
C PHE A 143 3.27 -9.36 1.30
N GLU A 144 4.09 -9.57 2.33
CA GLU A 144 3.89 -8.93 3.62
C GLU A 144 5.11 -8.13 4.06
N TRP A 145 4.86 -6.87 4.43
CA TRP A 145 5.80 -6.03 5.15
C TRP A 145 5.28 -5.68 6.54
N VAL A 146 6.16 -5.69 7.55
CA VAL A 146 5.86 -5.16 8.89
C VAL A 146 6.50 -3.79 9.05
N VAL A 147 5.69 -2.83 9.48
CA VAL A 147 6.10 -1.45 9.75
C VAL A 147 5.91 -1.14 11.22
N ASP A 148 6.95 -0.58 11.83
CA ASP A 148 6.91 -0.07 13.20
C ASP A 148 6.36 1.36 13.21
N LEU A 149 5.20 1.55 13.83
CA LEU A 149 4.52 2.84 13.92
C LEU A 149 5.05 3.69 15.06
N GLU A 150 5.72 3.13 16.08
CA GLU A 150 6.24 3.92 17.20
C GLU A 150 7.30 4.92 16.71
N SER A 151 8.00 4.61 15.62
CA SER A 151 8.96 5.50 14.96
C SER A 151 8.33 6.58 14.05
N LYS A 152 7.01 6.54 13.82
CA LYS A 152 6.30 7.33 12.80
C LYS A 152 5.28 8.31 13.40
N LYS A 153 5.11 8.31 14.72
CA LYS A 153 4.17 9.15 15.47
C LYS A 153 4.77 10.52 15.82
#